data_AF-A0A9W7ACE6-F1
#
_entry.id   AF-A0A9W7ACE6-F1
#
_cell.length_a   1.000
_cell.length_b   1.000
_cell.length_c   1.000
_cell.angle_alpha   90.00
_cell.angle_beta   90.00
_cell.angle_gamma   90.00
#
_symmetry.space_group_name_H-M   'P 1'
#
loop_
_entity.id
_entity.type
_entity.pdbx_description
1 polymer ?
#
loop_
_entity_poly.entity_id
_entity_poly.type
_entity_poly.pdbx_seq_one_letter_code
_entity_poly.pdbx_strand_id
1 'polypeptide(L)'
;MMTPSTIITGSSALAALKSFHPLIIEGMGAYDPRSPKTVASLLISKIKPRIQSQTKPVILITQGDPLSDSGISRITRLIADDLDIKRGLICLDSFIDSSHCLNADRYSTILELRYSELLEYVDIQKIEFSVDESLRVKNAKKIKVEGKELAEYYRNFALLQEVTKAATKNICGGDITIVHTQVKEEISEFSVTSFYEVGLSLDLYSEVDFV
;
A
#
# COMPACT_ATOMS: atom_id res chain seq x y z
N MET A 1 -2.67 -20.28 21.23
CA MET A 1 -1.58 -19.30 21.34
C MET A 1 -0.56 -19.62 20.26
N MET A 2 -0.53 -18.86 19.16
CA MET A 2 0.57 -18.95 18.20
C MET A 2 1.80 -18.32 18.86
N THR A 3 2.93 -19.03 18.86
CA THR A 3 4.22 -18.44 19.19
C THR A 3 4.44 -17.20 18.32
N PRO A 4 4.87 -16.04 18.87
CA PRO A 4 5.16 -14.88 18.05
C PRO A 4 6.30 -15.24 17.11
N SER A 5 5.98 -15.47 15.83
CA SER A 5 6.96 -15.55 14.77
C SER A 5 7.79 -14.28 14.83
N THR A 6 9.11 -14.41 14.95
CA THR A 6 10.01 -13.25 14.93
C THR A 6 9.85 -12.56 13.57
N ILE A 7 9.41 -11.30 13.58
CA ILE A 7 9.34 -10.48 12.37
C ILE A 7 10.77 -10.23 11.93
N ILE A 8 11.10 -10.62 10.69
CA ILE A 8 12.41 -10.31 10.11
C ILE A 8 12.42 -8.87 9.60
N THR A 9 13.57 -8.20 9.71
CA THR A 9 13.75 -6.80 9.30
C THR A 9 15.03 -6.65 8.49
N GLY A 10 15.30 -5.46 7.95
CA GLY A 10 16.59 -5.17 7.35
C GLY A 10 16.84 -5.91 6.03
N SER A 11 18.12 -6.16 5.76
CA SER A 11 18.59 -6.95 4.63
C SER A 11 18.00 -8.37 4.58
N SER A 12 17.70 -8.98 5.73
CA SER A 12 17.04 -10.30 5.78
C SER A 12 15.59 -10.23 5.30
N ALA A 13 14.85 -9.18 5.66
CA ALA A 13 13.51 -8.96 5.15
C ALA A 13 13.51 -8.67 3.64
N LEU A 14 14.45 -7.85 3.16
CA LEU A 14 14.63 -7.60 1.72
C LEU A 14 14.93 -8.89 0.95
N ALA A 15 15.82 -9.74 1.48
CA ALA A 15 16.16 -11.02 0.87
C ALA A 15 14.94 -11.97 0.81
N ALA A 16 14.17 -12.04 1.90
CA ALA A 16 12.97 -12.87 1.94
C ALA A 16 11.87 -12.38 0.99
N LEU A 17 11.68 -11.07 0.87
CA LEU A 17 10.65 -10.47 0.01
C LEU A 17 10.77 -10.92 -1.46
N LYS A 18 11.99 -11.12 -1.97
CA LYS A 18 12.26 -11.56 -3.36
C LYS A 18 11.56 -12.87 -3.75
N SER A 19 11.26 -13.73 -2.77
CA SER A 19 10.63 -15.02 -2.96
C SER A 19 9.11 -14.96 -3.08
N PHE A 20 8.50 -13.77 -2.93
CA PHE A 20 7.05 -13.59 -2.96
C PHE A 20 6.56 -12.87 -4.23
N HIS A 21 5.26 -13.00 -4.46
CA HIS A 21 4.47 -12.10 -5.30
C HIS A 21 3.79 -11.05 -4.39
N PRO A 22 4.05 -9.74 -4.57
CA PRO A 22 3.48 -8.72 -3.72
C PRO A 22 2.02 -8.43 -4.11
N LEU A 23 1.13 -8.51 -3.12
CA LEU A 23 -0.24 -8.01 -3.19
C LEU A 23 -0.34 -6.75 -2.34
N ILE A 24 -0.75 -5.64 -2.95
CA ILE A 24 -0.98 -4.35 -2.26
C ILE A 24 -2.46 -4.00 -2.38
N ILE A 25 -3.06 -3.61 -1.25
CA ILE A 25 -4.45 -3.18 -1.20
C ILE A 25 -4.51 -1.78 -0.60
N GLU A 26 -5.06 -0.82 -1.34
CA GLU A 26 -5.16 0.57 -0.92
C GLU A 26 -6.63 0.99 -0.79
N GLY A 27 -6.92 1.82 0.20
CA GLY A 27 -8.28 2.22 0.50
C GLY A 27 -8.40 3.20 1.64
N MET A 28 -9.64 3.50 1.99
CA MET A 28 -9.95 4.40 3.09
C MET A 28 -9.49 3.82 4.44
N GLY A 29 -8.99 4.70 5.31
CA GLY A 29 -8.63 4.36 6.69
C GLY A 29 -9.84 4.12 7.60
N ALA A 30 -9.67 4.31 8.90
CA ALA A 30 -10.70 4.00 9.91
C ALA A 30 -12.04 4.75 9.75
N TYR A 31 -12.06 5.83 8.96
CA TYR A 31 -13.28 6.59 8.66
C TYR A 31 -14.13 5.97 7.53
N ASP A 32 -13.71 4.84 6.95
CA ASP A 32 -14.51 4.12 5.95
C ASP A 32 -15.85 3.67 6.56
N PRO A 33 -17.01 4.15 6.06
CA PRO A 33 -18.31 3.79 6.60
C PRO A 33 -18.78 2.40 6.16
N ARG A 34 -18.11 1.79 5.17
CA ARG A 34 -18.50 0.50 4.60
C ARG A 34 -18.12 -0.64 5.54
N SER A 35 -18.91 -1.71 5.53
CA SER A 35 -18.61 -2.95 6.28
C SER A 35 -17.29 -3.57 5.78
N PRO A 36 -16.26 -3.72 6.63
CA PRO A 36 -15.00 -4.34 6.24
C PRO A 36 -15.18 -5.77 5.74
N LYS A 37 -16.13 -6.51 6.31
CA LYS A 37 -16.47 -7.88 5.87
C LYS A 37 -17.01 -7.89 4.44
N THR A 38 -17.94 -6.98 4.15
CA THR A 38 -18.55 -6.88 2.82
C THR A 38 -17.52 -6.49 1.77
N VAL A 39 -16.68 -5.49 2.07
CA VAL A 39 -15.61 -5.07 1.16
C VAL A 39 -14.60 -6.20 0.97
N ALA A 40 -14.13 -6.85 2.05
CA ALA A 40 -13.19 -7.97 1.97
C ALA A 40 -13.74 -9.11 1.10
N SER A 41 -14.97 -9.57 1.33
CA SER A 41 -15.60 -10.65 0.54
C SER A 41 -15.67 -10.32 -0.95
N LEU A 42 -15.99 -9.07 -1.30
CA LEU A 42 -16.01 -8.63 -2.69
C LEU A 42 -14.60 -8.67 -3.29
N LEU A 43 -13.60 -8.12 -2.60
CA LEU A 43 -12.22 -8.09 -3.09
C LEU A 43 -11.65 -9.51 -3.23
N ILE A 44 -11.90 -10.41 -2.27
CA ILE A 44 -11.48 -11.81 -2.33
C ILE A 44 -11.95 -12.47 -3.63
N SER A 45 -13.20 -12.28 -4.03
CA SER A 45 -13.73 -12.87 -5.27
C SER A 45 -12.99 -12.40 -6.53
N LYS A 46 -12.46 -11.18 -6.52
CA LYS A 46 -11.68 -10.60 -7.64
C LYS A 46 -10.21 -11.01 -7.59
N ILE A 47 -9.63 -11.02 -6.39
CA ILE A 47 -8.22 -11.31 -6.13
C ILE A 47 -7.89 -12.78 -6.35
N LYS A 48 -8.80 -13.69 -5.95
CA LYS A 48 -8.52 -15.14 -5.90
C LYS A 48 -8.07 -15.73 -7.25
N PRO A 49 -8.69 -15.42 -8.40
CA PRO A 49 -8.18 -15.88 -9.70
C PRO A 49 -6.75 -15.42 -9.99
N ARG A 50 -6.42 -14.15 -9.66
CA ARG A 50 -5.08 -13.58 -9.88
C ARG A 50 -4.03 -14.24 -9.01
N ILE A 51 -4.36 -14.55 -7.75
CA ILE A 51 -3.44 -15.24 -6.83
C ILE A 51 -3.20 -16.69 -7.25
N GLN A 52 -4.25 -17.41 -7.65
CA GLN A 52 -4.14 -18.80 -8.05
C GLN A 52 -3.30 -19.00 -9.32
N SER A 53 -3.15 -17.97 -10.15
CA SER A 53 -2.26 -18.00 -11.31
C SER A 53 -0.79 -17.69 -10.98
N GLN A 54 -0.47 -17.25 -9.76
CA GLN A 54 0.91 -16.92 -9.39
C GLN A 54 1.73 -18.17 -9.11
N THR A 55 2.99 -18.14 -9.55
CA THR A 55 3.95 -19.22 -9.29
C THR A 55 4.67 -19.05 -7.96
N LYS A 56 4.83 -17.80 -7.49
CA LYS A 56 5.39 -17.46 -6.18
C LYS A 56 4.28 -17.44 -5.12
N PRO A 57 4.61 -17.76 -3.85
CA PRO A 57 3.70 -17.48 -2.75
C PRO A 57 3.35 -15.99 -2.70
N VAL A 58 2.09 -15.67 -2.43
CA VAL A 58 1.64 -14.28 -2.33
C VAL A 58 1.88 -13.76 -0.91
N ILE A 59 2.36 -12.51 -0.81
CA ILE A 59 2.45 -11.77 0.45
C ILE A 59 1.62 -10.49 0.34
N LEU A 60 0.76 -10.25 1.32
CA LEU A 60 -0.01 -9.01 1.41
C LEU A 60 0.83 -7.93 2.10
N ILE A 61 1.24 -6.92 1.35
CA ILE A 61 2.03 -5.79 1.86
C ILE A 61 1.09 -4.69 2.34
N THR A 62 1.26 -4.29 3.60
CA THR A 62 0.54 -3.17 4.23
C THR A 62 1.46 -1.98 4.48
N GLN A 63 0.89 -0.77 4.46
CA GLN A 63 1.65 0.49 4.40
C GLN A 63 1.50 1.29 5.71
N GLY A 64 1.58 0.62 6.86
CA GLY A 64 1.61 1.29 8.16
C GLY A 64 0.27 1.73 8.72
N ASP A 65 -0.85 1.26 8.16
CA ASP A 65 -2.18 1.57 8.67
C ASP A 65 -2.34 1.17 10.14
N PRO A 66 -2.83 2.09 11.01
CA PRO A 66 -3.08 1.78 12.40
C PRO A 66 -4.13 0.68 12.57
N LEU A 67 -4.00 -0.11 13.64
CA LEU A 67 -5.03 -1.08 14.01
C LEU A 67 -6.39 -0.40 14.17
N SER A 68 -7.37 -0.86 13.39
CA SER A 68 -8.76 -0.41 13.45
C SER A 68 -9.74 -1.58 13.25
N ASP A 69 -10.95 -1.45 13.79
CA ASP A 69 -12.08 -2.35 13.53
C ASP A 69 -12.81 -2.05 12.21
N SER A 70 -12.44 -0.95 11.54
CA SER A 70 -12.97 -0.48 10.26
C SER A 70 -11.87 -0.17 9.25
N GLY A 71 -12.24 0.07 7.99
CA GLY A 71 -11.32 0.51 6.95
C GLY A 71 -10.26 -0.50 6.55
N ILE A 72 -9.23 -0.01 5.87
CA ILE A 72 -8.20 -0.83 5.21
C ILE A 72 -7.46 -1.77 6.17
N SER A 73 -7.17 -1.34 7.40
CA SER A 73 -6.53 -2.20 8.42
C SER A 73 -7.37 -3.46 8.71
N ARG A 74 -8.69 -3.30 8.90
CA ARG A 74 -9.56 -4.46 9.12
C ARG A 74 -9.77 -5.29 7.86
N ILE A 75 -9.94 -4.64 6.70
CA ILE A 75 -10.15 -5.29 5.41
C ILE A 75 -8.97 -6.21 5.07
N THR A 76 -7.74 -5.71 5.19
CA THR A 76 -6.52 -6.46 4.85
C THR A 76 -6.29 -7.66 5.77
N ARG A 77 -6.63 -7.58 7.06
CA ARG A 77 -6.65 -8.75 7.96
C ARG A 77 -7.60 -9.83 7.48
N LEU A 78 -8.85 -9.45 7.17
CA LEU A 78 -9.87 -10.40 6.71
C LEU A 78 -9.47 -11.08 5.40
N ILE A 79 -8.87 -10.33 4.48
CA ILE A 79 -8.35 -10.87 3.21
C ILE A 79 -7.18 -11.82 3.46
N ALA A 80 -6.24 -11.47 4.34
CA ALA A 80 -5.12 -12.33 4.67
C ALA A 80 -5.56 -13.66 5.32
N ASP A 81 -6.52 -13.59 6.25
CA ASP A 81 -7.09 -14.77 6.93
C ASP A 81 -7.85 -15.68 5.95
N ASP A 82 -8.70 -15.12 5.08
CA ASP A 82 -9.51 -15.91 4.13
C ASP A 82 -8.66 -16.60 3.06
N LEU A 83 -7.60 -15.91 2.60
CA LEU A 83 -6.69 -16.43 1.57
C LEU A 83 -5.53 -17.26 2.15
N ASP A 84 -5.42 -17.36 3.48
CA ASP A 84 -4.28 -17.97 4.20
C ASP A 84 -2.90 -17.47 3.73
N ILE A 85 -2.78 -16.15 3.52
CA ILE A 85 -1.54 -15.51 3.07
C ILE A 85 -0.86 -14.75 4.21
N LYS A 86 0.47 -14.68 4.16
CA LYS A 86 1.26 -13.92 5.13
C LYS A 86 1.23 -12.43 4.81
N ARG A 87 1.52 -11.61 5.81
CA ARG A 87 1.61 -10.15 5.66
C ARG A 87 3.06 -9.66 5.74
N GLY A 88 3.35 -8.63 4.96
CA GLY A 88 4.52 -7.77 5.11
C GLY A 88 4.08 -6.37 5.53
N LEU A 89 4.96 -5.67 6.23
CA LEU A 89 4.73 -4.29 6.66
C LEU A 89 5.81 -3.38 6.09
N ILE A 90 5.41 -2.30 5.45
CA ILE A 90 6.30 -1.21 5.07
C ILE A 90 5.85 0.03 5.82
N CYS A 91 6.78 0.71 6.49
CA CYS A 91 6.49 1.90 7.27
C CYS A 91 7.41 3.05 6.88
N LEU A 92 6.89 4.28 6.98
CA LEU A 92 7.72 5.47 7.07
C LEU A 92 8.75 5.34 8.20
N ASP A 93 9.93 5.87 7.94
CA ASP A 93 10.98 6.06 8.92
C ASP A 93 10.55 7.06 10.01
N SER A 94 11.06 6.88 11.22
CA SER A 94 10.69 7.71 12.38
C SER A 94 11.07 9.18 12.24
N PHE A 95 12.06 9.51 11.40
CA PHE A 95 12.43 10.90 11.09
C PHE A 95 11.44 11.59 10.13
N ILE A 96 10.60 10.81 9.42
CA ILE A 96 9.51 11.33 8.57
C ILE A 96 8.23 11.45 9.40
N ASP A 97 7.86 10.37 10.09
CA ASP A 97 6.75 10.34 11.04
C ASP A 97 7.06 9.35 12.17
N SER A 98 7.38 9.90 13.35
CA SER A 98 7.73 9.12 14.53
C SER A 98 6.60 8.23 15.06
N SER A 99 5.34 8.55 14.74
CA SER A 99 4.16 7.83 15.22
C SER A 99 3.67 6.74 14.27
N HIS A 100 3.94 6.89 12.96
CA HIS A 100 3.41 6.04 11.91
C HIS A 100 3.70 4.55 12.15
N CYS A 101 4.97 4.20 12.32
CA CYS A 101 5.34 2.80 12.49
C CYS A 101 4.95 2.21 13.86
N LEU A 102 4.89 3.04 14.91
CA LEU A 102 4.50 2.59 16.25
C LEU A 102 3.06 2.09 16.27
N ASN A 103 2.18 2.76 15.52
CA ASN A 103 0.75 2.45 15.48
C ASN A 103 0.40 1.37 14.44
N ALA A 104 1.33 1.04 13.53
CA ALA A 104 1.10 0.13 12.43
C ALA A 104 0.66 -1.27 12.87
N ASP A 105 -0.35 -1.81 12.19
CA ASP A 105 -0.86 -3.15 12.43
C ASP A 105 0.12 -4.25 11.99
N ARG A 106 0.60 -5.04 12.97
CA ARG A 106 1.52 -6.17 12.77
C ARG A 106 0.86 -7.55 12.80
N TYR A 107 -0.47 -7.63 12.76
CA TYR A 107 -1.17 -8.91 12.76
C TYR A 107 -0.73 -9.78 11.58
N SER A 108 -0.24 -10.99 11.89
CA SER A 108 0.26 -11.97 10.91
C SER A 108 1.38 -11.45 9.99
N THR A 109 2.08 -10.39 10.41
CA THR A 109 3.24 -9.85 9.72
C THR A 109 4.44 -10.75 9.95
N ILE A 110 5.13 -11.13 8.87
CA ILE A 110 6.35 -11.95 8.95
C ILE A 110 7.61 -11.16 8.63
N LEU A 111 7.49 -10.06 7.89
CA LEU A 111 8.61 -9.16 7.55
C LEU A 111 8.20 -7.70 7.69
N GLU A 112 9.13 -6.85 8.09
CA GLU A 112 8.96 -5.41 8.22
C GLU A 112 10.15 -4.67 7.59
N LEU A 113 9.84 -3.67 6.76
CA LEU A 113 10.82 -2.80 6.10
C LEU A 113 10.47 -1.33 6.31
N ARG A 114 11.49 -0.48 6.24
CA ARG A 114 11.36 0.98 6.22
C ARG A 114 11.28 1.50 4.80
N TYR A 115 10.61 2.63 4.66
CA TYR A 115 10.55 3.40 3.41
C TYR A 115 11.95 3.68 2.86
N SER A 116 12.89 4.10 3.72
CA SER A 116 14.29 4.36 3.33
C SER A 116 15.00 3.15 2.73
N GLU A 117 14.67 1.92 3.16
CA GLU A 117 15.24 0.67 2.64
C GLU A 117 14.75 0.34 1.22
N LEU A 118 13.64 0.95 0.77
CA LEU A 118 13.09 0.74 -0.57
C LEU A 118 13.68 1.68 -1.62
N LEU A 119 14.32 2.78 -1.18
CA LEU A 119 14.76 3.85 -2.07
C LEU A 119 15.84 3.39 -3.06
N GLU A 120 16.62 2.36 -2.71
CA GLU A 120 17.63 1.80 -3.62
C GLU A 120 17.03 1.06 -4.83
N TYR A 121 15.73 0.77 -4.82
CA TYR A 121 15.04 0.00 -5.87
C TYR A 121 14.19 0.88 -6.79
N VAL A 122 14.24 2.20 -6.65
CA VAL A 122 13.41 3.13 -7.43
C VAL A 122 14.17 4.40 -7.81
N ASP A 123 13.74 5.07 -8.87
CA ASP A 123 14.16 6.44 -9.15
C ASP A 123 13.35 7.40 -8.28
N ILE A 124 13.80 7.59 -7.04
CA ILE A 124 13.07 8.41 -6.06
C ILE A 124 12.91 9.86 -6.53
N GLN A 125 13.90 10.43 -7.21
CA GLN A 125 13.83 11.83 -7.67
C GLN A 125 12.68 12.03 -8.65
N LYS A 126 12.48 11.07 -9.57
CA LYS A 126 11.38 11.09 -10.52
C LYS A 126 10.02 10.95 -9.83
N ILE A 127 9.93 10.04 -8.85
CA ILE A 127 8.69 9.83 -8.07
C ILE A 127 8.34 11.08 -7.26
N GLU A 128 9.30 11.66 -6.53
CA GLU A 128 9.10 12.87 -5.75
C GLU A 128 8.62 14.03 -6.62
N PHE A 129 9.29 14.28 -7.74
CA PHE A 129 8.90 15.33 -8.66
C PHE A 129 7.44 15.15 -9.15
N SER A 130 7.07 13.94 -9.58
CA SER A 130 5.72 13.68 -10.08
C SER A 130 4.64 13.71 -8.97
N VAL A 131 4.95 13.27 -7.76
CA VAL A 131 4.06 13.41 -6.60
C VAL A 131 3.86 14.88 -6.25
N ASP A 132 4.93 15.66 -6.24
CA ASP A 132 4.88 17.09 -5.93
C ASP A 132 4.08 17.86 -6.99
N GLU A 133 4.28 17.56 -8.28
CA GLU A 133 3.48 18.13 -9.36
C GLU A 133 2.00 17.77 -9.23
N SER A 134 1.68 16.50 -8.97
CA SER A 134 0.31 16.04 -8.74
C SER A 134 -0.34 16.74 -7.54
N LEU A 135 0.41 16.91 -6.45
CA LEU A 135 -0.02 17.61 -5.24
C LEU A 135 -0.33 19.08 -5.53
N ARG A 136 0.52 19.79 -6.28
CA ARG A 136 0.25 21.18 -6.70
C ARG A 136 -1.02 21.30 -7.50
N VAL A 137 -1.24 20.41 -8.47
CA VAL A 137 -2.46 20.40 -9.31
C VAL A 137 -3.70 20.14 -8.46
N LYS A 138 -3.65 19.13 -7.58
CA LYS A 138 -4.75 18.80 -6.67
C LYS A 138 -5.05 19.95 -5.70
N ASN A 139 -4.04 20.59 -5.11
CA ASN A 139 -4.21 21.76 -4.23
C ASN A 139 -4.83 22.95 -4.97
N ALA A 140 -4.36 23.27 -6.17
CA ALA A 140 -4.93 24.35 -6.98
C ALA A 140 -6.42 24.13 -7.28
N LYS A 141 -6.84 22.87 -7.48
CA LYS A 141 -8.27 22.51 -7.64
C LYS A 141 -9.01 22.57 -6.31
N LYS A 142 -8.46 22.00 -5.24
CA LYS A 142 -9.10 21.93 -3.92
C LYS A 142 -9.34 23.32 -3.31
N ILE A 143 -8.40 24.26 -3.48
CA ILE A 143 -8.59 25.66 -3.06
C ILE A 143 -9.80 26.27 -3.76
N LYS A 144 -9.97 26.03 -5.06
CA LYS A 144 -11.11 26.59 -5.82
C LYS A 144 -12.46 26.02 -5.36
N VAL A 145 -12.50 24.74 -4.96
CA VAL A 145 -13.74 24.04 -4.60
C VAL A 145 -14.07 24.16 -3.11
N GLU A 146 -13.07 24.08 -2.24
CA GLU A 146 -13.23 23.97 -0.78
C GLU A 146 -12.49 25.06 0.01
N GLY A 147 -11.73 25.94 -0.63
CA GLY A 147 -10.99 27.02 0.03
C GLY A 147 -9.80 26.55 0.87
N LYS A 148 -9.34 25.31 0.71
CA LYS A 148 -8.24 24.73 1.49
C LYS A 148 -7.38 23.77 0.67
N GLU A 149 -6.14 23.60 1.09
CA GLU A 149 -5.20 22.62 0.56
C GLU A 149 -5.38 21.23 1.18
N LEU A 150 -4.73 20.23 0.59
CA LEU A 150 -4.50 18.93 1.21
C LEU A 150 -3.53 19.08 2.39
N ALA A 151 -3.70 18.23 3.40
CA ALA A 151 -2.82 18.26 4.56
C ALA A 151 -1.40 17.81 4.19
N GLU A 152 -0.39 18.29 4.92
CA GLU A 152 1.03 18.03 4.65
C GLU A 152 1.36 16.53 4.55
N TYR A 153 0.71 15.70 5.37
CA TYR A 153 0.92 14.25 5.39
C TYR A 153 0.60 13.57 4.05
N TYR A 154 -0.19 14.19 3.17
CA TYR A 154 -0.55 13.62 1.87
C TYR A 154 0.67 13.31 1.02
N ARG A 155 1.69 14.19 1.03
CA ARG A 155 2.93 13.97 0.30
C ARG A 155 3.62 12.70 0.79
N ASN A 156 3.78 12.55 2.11
CA ASN A 156 4.48 11.41 2.71
C ASN A 156 3.76 10.09 2.43
N PHE A 157 2.43 10.05 2.53
CA PHE A 157 1.69 8.82 2.24
C PHE A 157 1.59 8.52 0.74
N ALA A 158 1.52 9.53 -0.13
CA ALA A 158 1.60 9.31 -1.57
C ALA A 158 2.96 8.69 -1.95
N LEU A 159 4.06 9.24 -1.41
CA LEU A 159 5.39 8.69 -1.60
C LEU A 159 5.51 7.27 -1.04
N LEU A 160 5.01 7.02 0.18
CA LEU A 160 4.98 5.68 0.76
C LEU A 160 4.26 4.70 -0.18
N GLN A 161 3.10 5.10 -0.71
CA GLN A 161 2.30 4.26 -1.60
C GLN A 161 3.03 3.92 -2.90
N GLU A 162 3.52 4.94 -3.61
CA GLU A 162 4.16 4.76 -4.91
C GLU A 162 5.51 4.04 -4.80
N VAL A 163 6.34 4.39 -3.82
CA VAL A 163 7.62 3.71 -3.57
C VAL A 163 7.38 2.27 -3.15
N THR A 164 6.40 2.00 -2.29
CA THR A 164 6.07 0.61 -1.89
C THR A 164 5.69 -0.22 -3.10
N LYS A 165 4.78 0.26 -3.96
CA LYS A 165 4.37 -0.47 -5.17
C LYS A 165 5.54 -0.69 -6.12
N ALA A 166 6.27 0.36 -6.47
CA ALA A 166 7.38 0.28 -7.42
C ALA A 166 8.55 -0.58 -6.90
N ALA A 167 8.99 -0.35 -5.66
CA ALA A 167 10.12 -1.08 -5.08
C ALA A 167 9.78 -2.56 -4.88
N THR A 168 8.60 -2.89 -4.35
CA THR A 168 8.22 -4.30 -4.15
C THR A 168 8.10 -5.04 -5.48
N LYS A 169 7.55 -4.41 -6.53
CA LYS A 169 7.56 -4.96 -7.88
C LYS A 169 8.99 -5.26 -8.36
N ASN A 170 9.91 -4.31 -8.21
CA ASN A 170 11.32 -4.45 -8.62
C ASN A 170 12.06 -5.54 -7.82
N ILE A 171 11.89 -5.56 -6.49
CA ILE A 171 12.49 -6.56 -5.60
C ILE A 171 11.96 -7.97 -5.94
N CYS A 172 10.67 -8.09 -6.22
CA CYS A 172 10.01 -9.36 -6.48
C CYS A 172 10.13 -9.86 -7.92
N GLY A 173 10.91 -9.20 -8.77
CA GLY A 173 11.22 -9.67 -10.13
C GLY A 173 10.26 -9.22 -11.22
N GLY A 174 9.52 -8.13 -10.98
CA GLY A 174 8.76 -7.42 -12.01
C GLY A 174 7.24 -7.63 -11.98
N ASP A 175 6.73 -8.52 -11.14
CA ASP A 175 5.29 -8.77 -11.01
C ASP A 175 4.72 -8.21 -9.70
N ILE A 176 3.48 -7.74 -9.76
CA ILE A 176 2.74 -7.19 -8.61
C ILE A 176 1.23 -7.39 -8.83
N THR A 177 0.44 -7.36 -7.76
CA THR A 177 -1.01 -7.19 -7.84
C THR A 177 -1.43 -6.05 -6.95
N ILE A 178 -2.16 -5.09 -7.53
CA ILE A 178 -2.64 -3.90 -6.86
C ILE A 178 -4.17 -3.95 -6.83
N VAL A 179 -4.75 -3.59 -5.69
CA VAL A 179 -6.20 -3.60 -5.51
C VAL A 179 -6.62 -2.32 -4.82
N HIS A 180 -7.65 -1.67 -5.34
CA HIS A 180 -8.32 -0.60 -4.64
C HIS A 180 -9.58 -1.12 -3.98
N THR A 181 -9.84 -0.71 -2.74
CA THR A 181 -11.10 -1.03 -2.06
C THR A 181 -12.33 -0.37 -2.70
N GLN A 182 -12.11 0.61 -3.58
CA GLN A 182 -13.14 1.33 -4.35
C GLN A 182 -12.89 1.13 -5.84
N VAL A 183 -13.95 1.20 -6.64
CA VAL A 183 -13.78 1.28 -8.10
C VAL A 183 -13.12 2.61 -8.46
N LYS A 184 -12.36 2.64 -9.56
CA LYS A 184 -11.47 3.75 -9.94
C LYS A 184 -12.21 5.09 -10.03
N GLU A 185 -13.44 5.06 -10.55
CA GLU A 185 -14.31 6.23 -10.76
C GLU A 185 -14.84 6.82 -9.44
N GLU A 186 -14.82 6.04 -8.36
CA GLU A 186 -15.27 6.46 -7.01
C GLU A 186 -14.11 6.89 -6.10
N ILE A 187 -12.86 6.74 -6.56
CA ILE A 187 -11.70 7.22 -5.81
C ILE A 187 -11.72 8.75 -5.86
N SER A 188 -11.87 9.37 -4.69
CA SER A 188 -11.83 10.82 -4.58
C SER A 188 -10.49 11.35 -5.10
N GLU A 189 -10.53 12.37 -5.96
CA GLU A 189 -9.34 13.10 -6.45
C GLU A 189 -8.48 13.66 -5.30
N PHE A 190 -9.10 13.92 -4.15
CA PHE A 190 -8.45 14.46 -2.95
C PHE A 190 -8.15 13.38 -1.90
N SER A 191 -8.07 12.11 -2.31
CA SER A 191 -7.59 11.00 -1.48
C SER A 191 -6.12 10.71 -1.75
N VAL A 192 -5.41 10.12 -0.78
CA VAL A 192 -4.04 9.65 -0.98
C VAL A 192 -4.00 8.56 -2.05
N THR A 193 -4.97 7.63 -2.04
CA THR A 193 -5.06 6.56 -3.05
C THR A 193 -5.03 7.10 -4.47
N SER A 194 -5.63 8.27 -4.75
CA SER A 194 -5.63 8.88 -6.09
C SER A 194 -4.24 9.21 -6.66
N PHE A 195 -3.17 9.14 -5.88
CA PHE A 195 -1.81 9.31 -6.35
C PHE A 195 -1.28 8.10 -7.13
N TYR A 196 -2.01 6.98 -7.21
CA TYR A 196 -1.66 5.85 -8.09
C TYR A 196 -1.50 6.25 -9.58
N GLU A 197 -2.14 7.36 -9.98
CA GLU A 197 -1.96 7.93 -11.32
C GLU A 197 -0.50 8.33 -11.59
N VAL A 198 0.26 8.70 -10.54
CA VAL A 198 1.68 8.99 -10.65
C VAL A 198 2.45 7.75 -11.09
N GLY A 199 2.27 6.62 -10.41
CA GLY A 199 2.97 5.38 -10.77
C GLY A 199 2.61 4.87 -12.15
N LEU A 200 1.35 5.01 -12.57
CA LEU A 200 0.93 4.72 -13.95
C LEU A 200 1.63 5.65 -14.96
N SER A 201 1.65 6.96 -14.70
CA SER A 201 2.27 7.94 -15.62
C SER A 201 3.79 7.78 -15.77
N LEU A 202 4.42 7.15 -14.77
CA LEU A 202 5.85 6.89 -14.70
C LEU A 202 6.24 5.50 -15.16
N ASP A 203 5.27 4.67 -15.60
CA ASP A 203 5.44 3.26 -15.96
C ASP A 203 6.05 2.41 -14.83
N LEU A 204 5.83 2.78 -13.56
CA LEU A 204 6.28 1.98 -12.40
C LEU A 204 5.48 0.68 -12.30
N TYR A 205 4.22 0.75 -12.69
CA TYR A 205 3.29 -0.35 -12.85
C TYR A 205 2.25 0.05 -13.89
N SER A 206 1.40 -0.89 -14.28
CA SER A 206 0.49 -0.75 -15.42
C SER A 206 -0.93 -1.13 -15.03
N GLU A 207 -1.90 -0.79 -15.88
CA GLU A 207 -3.31 -1.11 -15.64
C GLU A 207 -3.55 -2.63 -15.50
N VAL A 208 -2.72 -3.48 -16.12
CA VAL A 208 -2.84 -4.95 -15.99
C VAL A 208 -2.42 -5.46 -14.60
N ASP A 209 -1.70 -4.65 -13.83
CA ASP A 209 -1.32 -4.98 -12.45
C ASP A 209 -2.51 -4.82 -11.48
N PHE A 210 -3.59 -4.15 -11.89
CA PHE A 210 -4.79 -3.94 -11.08
C PHE A 210 -5.82 -5.08 -11.23
N VAL A 211 -6.65 -5.23 -10.18
CA VAL A 211 -7.75 -6.22 -10.08
C VAL A 211 -9.01 -5.57 -9.50
#